data_AF-A0A1X0YF44-F1
#
_entry.id   AF-A0A1X0YF44-F1
#
_cell.length_a   1.000
_cell.length_b   1.000
_cell.length_c   1.000
_cell.angle_alpha   90.00
_cell.angle_beta   90.00
_cell.angle_gamma   90.00
#
_symmetry.space_group_name_H-M   'P 1'
#
loop_
_entity.id
_entity.type
_entity.pdbx_description
1 polymer ?
#
loop_
_entity_poly.entity_id
_entity_poly.type
_entity_poly.pdbx_seq_one_letter_code
_entity_poly.pdbx_strand_id
1 'polypeptide(L)' 'MSRSPLPTIKSEFFDRAGVVAYLHAKGLKHMTERSVIRATYEGRKLLKCTRIGARVYWHRSDVDAWIEALRRSA' A
#
# COMPACT_ATOMS: atom_id res chain seq x y z
N MET A 1 14.40 -28.78 2.28
CA MET A 1 13.33 -27.90 2.79
C MET A 1 12.66 -27.23 1.61
N SER A 2 11.46 -27.69 1.23
CA SER A 2 10.71 -27.13 0.10
C SER A 2 10.16 -25.77 0.49
N ARG A 3 10.66 -24.69 -0.11
CA ARG A 3 10.03 -23.37 -0.02
C ARG A 3 8.88 -23.37 -1.00
N SER A 4 7.68 -23.70 -0.54
CA SER A 4 6.47 -23.55 -1.33
C SER A 4 6.41 -22.12 -1.88
N PRO A 5 6.33 -21.91 -3.20
CA PRO A 5 6.09 -20.58 -3.72
C PRO A 5 4.72 -20.16 -3.21
N LEU A 6 4.69 -19.14 -2.35
CA LEU A 6 3.45 -18.45 -2.00
C LEU A 6 2.73 -18.10 -3.31
N PRO A 7 1.38 -18.13 -3.36
CA PRO A 7 0.66 -17.70 -4.55
C PRO A 7 1.23 -16.35 -4.93
N THR A 8 1.78 -16.25 -6.15
CA THR A 8 2.31 -15.01 -6.70
C THR A 8 1.18 -14.01 -6.63
N ILE A 9 1.13 -13.24 -5.54
CA ILE A 9 0.33 -12.04 -5.46
C ILE A 9 0.87 -11.27 -6.65
N LYS A 10 0.06 -11.16 -7.71
CA LYS A 10 0.41 -10.42 -8.93
C LYS A 10 1.12 -9.14 -8.46
N SER A 11 2.21 -8.75 -9.11
CA SER A 11 3.13 -7.65 -8.70
C SER A 11 2.46 -6.27 -8.49
N GLU A 12 1.14 -6.24 -8.55
CA GLU A 12 0.22 -5.14 -8.50
C GLU A 12 -0.45 -4.99 -7.14
N PHE A 13 -0.36 -5.95 -6.19
CA PHE A 13 -0.91 -5.78 -4.84
C PHE A 13 0.18 -5.75 -3.77
N PHE A 14 0.08 -4.77 -2.88
CA PHE A 14 0.96 -4.59 -1.74
C PHE A 14 0.22 -4.83 -0.44
N ASP A 15 0.87 -5.51 0.50
CA ASP A 15 0.45 -5.45 1.91
C ASP A 15 0.94 -4.13 2.54
N ARG A 16 0.68 -3.94 3.84
CA ARG A 16 0.96 -2.67 4.51
C ARG A 16 2.45 -2.32 4.47
N ALA A 17 3.31 -3.30 4.71
CA ALA A 17 4.76 -3.12 4.66
C ALA A 17 5.24 -2.83 3.22
N GLY A 18 4.68 -3.53 2.24
CA GLY A 18 4.93 -3.30 0.82
C GLY A 18 4.56 -1.89 0.37
N VAL A 19 3.44 -1.35 0.84
CA VAL A 19 3.04 0.04 0.56
C VAL A 19 4.08 1.01 1.11
N VAL A 20 4.55 0.84 2.35
CA VAL A 20 5.57 1.71 2.95
C VAL A 20 6.88 1.66 2.17
N ALA A 21 7.35 0.45 1.84
CA ALA A 21 8.56 0.28 1.03
C ALA A 21 8.42 0.97 -0.34
N TYR A 22 7.27 0.85 -0.98
CA TYR A 22 6.99 1.50 -2.26
C TYR A 22 6.95 3.03 -2.14
N LEU A 23 6.32 3.59 -1.09
CA LEU A 23 6.33 5.04 -0.82
C LEU A 23 7.75 5.57 -0.60
N HIS A 24 8.58 4.84 0.15
CA HIS A 24 9.97 5.21 0.41
C HIS A 24 10.80 5.21 -0.87
N ALA A 25 10.61 4.21 -1.73
CA ALA A 25 11.24 4.17 -3.06
C ALA A 25 10.82 5.35 -3.96
N LYS A 26 9.65 5.95 -3.70
CA LYS A 26 9.13 7.14 -4.39
C LYS A 26 9.52 8.47 -3.72
N GLY A 27 10.38 8.43 -2.70
CA GLY A 27 10.91 9.59 -2.00
C GLY A 27 10.13 10.02 -0.75
N LEU A 28 9.02 9.36 -0.42
CA LEU A 28 8.18 9.68 0.73
C LEU A 28 8.67 8.97 2.00
N LYS A 29 9.92 9.23 2.39
CA LYS A 29 10.62 8.52 3.49
C LYS A 29 9.97 8.68 4.88
N HIS A 30 9.17 9.72 5.09
CA HIS A 30 8.48 9.98 6.36
C HIS A 30 7.19 9.16 6.53
N MET A 31 6.76 8.44 5.48
CA MET A 31 5.54 7.64 5.55
C MET A 31 5.77 6.36 6.35
N THR A 32 4.79 6.03 7.20
CA THR A 32 4.84 4.85 8.07
C THR A 32 3.62 3.97 7.81
N GLU A 33 3.62 2.75 8.36
CA GLU A 33 2.44 1.89 8.36
C GLU A 33 1.21 2.57 8.95
N ARG A 34 1.40 3.41 10.00
CA ARG A 34 0.33 4.20 10.59
C ARG A 34 -0.25 5.21 9.61
N SER A 35 0.59 5.84 8.79
CA SER A 35 0.14 6.74 7.71
C SER A 35 -0.75 6.00 6.70
N VAL A 36 -0.39 4.75 6.35
CA VAL A 36 -1.17 3.91 5.43
C VAL A 36 -2.53 3.54 6.03
N ILE A 37 -2.57 3.12 7.30
CA ILE A 37 -3.82 2.81 8.01
C ILE A 37 -4.72 4.04 8.08
N ARG A 38 -4.15 5.19 8.47
CA ARG A 38 -4.87 6.46 8.53
C ARG A 38 -5.44 6.85 7.18
N ALA A 39 -4.66 6.75 6.10
CA ALA A 39 -5.13 7.05 4.76
C ALA A 39 -6.24 6.09 4.28
N THR A 40 -6.21 4.84 4.75
CA THR A 40 -7.20 3.80 4.43
C THR A 40 -8.52 4.02 5.16
N TYR A 41 -8.49 4.23 6.48
CA TYR A 41 -9.69 4.26 7.32
C TYR A 41 -10.18 5.68 7.68
N GLU A 42 -9.28 6.62 7.91
CA GLU A 42 -9.63 7.97 8.39
C GLU A 42 -9.65 9.00 7.25
N GLY A 43 -8.74 8.84 6.27
CA GLY A 43 -8.50 9.86 5.25
C GLY A 43 -9.35 9.74 3.98
N ARG A 44 -10.03 8.60 3.75
CA ARG A 44 -10.69 8.26 2.47
C ARG A 44 -9.78 8.45 1.24
N LYS A 45 -8.46 8.32 1.38
CA LYS A 45 -7.48 8.51 0.29
C LYS A 45 -7.00 7.18 -0.30
N LEU A 46 -7.01 6.10 0.48
CA LEU A 46 -6.75 4.71 0.05
C LEU A 46 -8.04 3.88 0.20
N LEU A 47 -9.05 4.19 -0.61
CA LEU A 47 -10.40 3.62 -0.47
C LEU A 47 -10.55 2.21 -1.04
N LYS A 48 -9.72 1.82 -2.01
CA LYS A 48 -9.77 0.50 -2.62
C LYS A 48 -8.72 -0.38 -1.98
N CYS A 49 -9.18 -1.22 -1.06
CA CYS A 49 -8.38 -2.28 -0.48
C CYS A 49 -9.07 -3.62 -0.70
N THR A 50 -8.29 -4.62 -1.10
CA THR A 50 -8.77 -6.00 -1.22
C THR A 50 -8.47 -6.71 0.09
N ARG A 51 -9.52 -7.19 0.75
CA ARG A 51 -9.37 -7.98 1.97
C ARG A 51 -9.33 -9.46 1.61
N ILE A 52 -8.23 -10.12 1.93
CA ILE A 52 -8.08 -11.58 1.77
C ILE A 52 -7.83 -12.14 3.19
N GLY A 53 -8.85 -12.75 3.77
CA GLY A 53 -8.86 -13.19 5.16
C GLY A 53 -8.73 -12.01 6.14
N ALA A 54 -7.72 -12.08 7.02
CA ALA A 54 -7.41 -11.02 8.00
C ALA A 54 -6.45 -9.94 7.44
N ARG A 55 -5.96 -10.10 6.20
CA ARG A 55 -4.99 -9.19 5.59
C ARG A 55 -5.64 -8.24 4.61
N VAL A 56 -5.15 -7.02 4.60
CA VAL A 56 -5.58 -5.96 3.69
C VAL A 56 -4.45 -5.73 2.69
N TYR A 57 -4.82 -5.71 1.43
CA TYR A 57 -3.92 -5.44 0.31
C TYR A 57 -4.40 -4.23 -0.47
N TRP A 58 -3.48 -3.46 -1.02
CA TRP A 58 -3.75 -2.30 -1.84
C TRP A 58 -3.19 -2.50 -3.23
N HIS A 59 -3.97 -2.15 -4.24
CA HIS A 59 -3.50 -2.21 -5.61
C HIS A 59 -2.52 -1.07 -5.89
N ARG A 60 -1.51 -1.33 -6.71
CA ARG A 60 -0.44 -0.39 -7.06
C ARG A 60 -1.00 0.91 -7.62
N SER A 61 -2.02 0.82 -8.48
CA SER A 61 -2.66 2.02 -9.06
C SER A 61 -3.29 2.93 -8.00
N ASP A 62 -3.87 2.35 -6.94
CA ASP A 62 -4.48 3.12 -5.85
C ASP A 62 -3.40 3.78 -4.99
N VAL A 63 -2.28 3.08 -4.76
CA VAL A 63 -1.11 3.64 -4.08
C VAL A 63 -0.47 4.76 -4.90
N ASP A 64 -0.32 4.59 -6.21
CA ASP A 64 0.20 5.61 -7.13
C ASP A 64 -0.73 6.85 -7.15
N ALA A 65 -2.04 6.66 -7.23
CA ALA A 65 -3.01 7.75 -7.15
C ALA A 65 -2.92 8.52 -5.82
N TRP A 66 -2.70 7.80 -4.71
CA TRP A 66 -2.49 8.43 -3.42
C TRP A 66 -1.19 9.23 -3.36
N ILE A 67 -0.09 8.73 -3.92
CA ILE A 67 1.18 9.47 -4.02
C ILE A 67 0.98 10.79 -4.77
N GLU A 68 0.27 10.75 -5.90
CA GLU A 68 -0.01 11.95 -6.69
C GLU A 68 -0.90 12.94 -5.93
N ALA A 69 -1.87 12.45 -5.14
CA ALA A 69 -2.66 13.30 -4.27
C ALA A 69 -1.82 13.96 -3.15
N LEU A 70 -0.85 13.24 -2.58
CA LEU A 70 0.06 13.79 -1.58
C LEU A 70 0.91 14.93 -2.15
N ARG A 71 1.44 14.76 -3.37
CA ARG A 71 2.25 15.80 -4.05
C ARG A 71 1.47 17.06 -4.38
N ARG A 72 0.18 16.95 -4.70
CA ARG A 72 -0.70 18.12 -4.91
C ARG A 72 -1.12 18.83 -3.63
N SER A 73 -0.93 18.20 -2.47
CA SER A 73 -1.33 18.72 -1.16
C SER A 73 -0.16 19.31 -0.37
N ALA A 74 1.06 19.24 -0.94
CA ALA A 74 2.31 19.73 -0.35
C ALA A 74 2.72 21.02 -1.06
#